data_AF-A0A2E4T5I3-F1
#
_entry.id   AF-A0A2E4T5I3-F1
#
_cell.length_a   1.000
_cell.length_b   1.000
_cell.length_c   1.000
_cell.angle_alpha   90.00
_cell.angle_beta   90.00
_cell.angle_gamma   90.00
#
_symmetry.space_group_name_H-M   'P 1'
#
loop_
_entity.id
_entity.type
_entity.pdbx_description
1 polymer ?
#
loop_
_entity_poly.entity_id
_entity_poly.type
_entity_poly.pdbx_seq_one_letter_code
_entity_poly.pdbx_strand_id
1 'polypeptide(L)'
;MPPAISVEPCSLCDYPSVVHQEYSGQHLCGKHLASSIRKRTSKELRQQLILPKDARHEDGTPYRVLVAVSGGKDSAVLLSMMYDILSRRRDVEL
;
A
#
# COMPACT_ATOMS: atom_id res chain seq x y z
N MET A 1 2.52 40.54 1.56
CA MET A 1 2.58 39.75 2.81
C MET A 1 3.17 38.39 2.46
N PRO A 2 4.25 37.94 3.10
CA PRO A 2 4.70 36.56 2.94
C PRO A 2 3.62 35.61 3.46
N PRO A 3 3.49 34.39 2.90
CA PRO A 3 2.53 33.41 3.39
C PRO A 3 2.82 33.07 4.86
N ALA A 4 1.77 32.90 5.67
CA ALA A 4 1.89 32.60 7.09
C ALA A 4 2.49 31.22 7.39
N ILE A 5 2.53 30.34 6.38
CA ILE A 5 3.11 29.00 6.45
C ILE A 5 3.87 28.75 5.13
N SER A 6 5.15 28.40 5.24
CA SER A 6 5.93 27.88 4.12
C SER A 6 5.77 26.36 4.06
N VAL A 7 5.33 25.83 2.93
CA VAL A 7 5.17 24.38 2.72
C VAL A 7 6.22 23.92 1.72
N GLU A 8 7.07 22.99 2.14
CA GLU A 8 8.08 22.39 1.28
C GLU A 8 7.45 21.61 0.11
N PRO A 9 8.01 21.68 -1.11
CA PRO A 9 7.54 20.88 -2.23
C PRO A 9 7.83 19.39 -2.02
N CYS A 10 7.13 18.55 -2.77
CA CYS A 10 7.40 17.12 -2.77
C CYS A 10 8.77 16.82 -3.39
N SER A 11 9.53 15.92 -2.77
CA SER A 11 10.83 15.46 -3.28
C SER A 11 10.77 14.76 -4.64
N LEU A 12 9.58 14.48 -5.17
CA LEU A 12 9.36 13.77 -6.44
C LEU A 12 8.54 14.58 -7.47
N CYS A 13 7.97 15.72 -7.08
CA CYS A 13 7.24 16.61 -7.98
C CYS A 13 7.01 17.99 -7.35
N ASP A 14 6.53 18.95 -8.13
CA ASP A 14 6.37 20.33 -7.67
C ASP A 14 5.10 20.59 -6.83
N TYR A 15 4.36 19.54 -6.45
CA TYR A 15 3.18 19.69 -5.59
C TYR A 15 3.59 19.87 -4.12
N PRO A 16 2.81 20.63 -3.31
CA PRO A 16 3.10 20.81 -1.90
C PRO A 16 3.12 19.47 -1.15
N SER A 17 4.09 19.30 -0.26
CA SER A 17 4.17 18.12 0.59
C SER A 17 3.10 18.15 1.68
N VAL A 18 2.61 16.97 2.03
CA VAL A 18 1.66 16.78 3.15
C VAL A 18 2.32 16.08 4.34
N VAL A 19 3.51 15.51 4.14
CA VAL A 19 4.30 14.85 5.18
C VAL A 19 5.79 15.01 4.91
N HIS A 20 6.55 15.18 5.99
CA HIS A 20 8.00 15.00 6.02
C HIS A 20 8.30 13.67 6.72
N GLN A 21 9.02 12.77 6.04
CA GLN A 21 9.41 11.47 6.56
C GLN A 21 10.81 11.54 7.16
N GLU A 22 10.93 11.67 8.48
CA GLU A 22 12.21 11.85 9.17
C GLU A 22 13.24 10.75 8.85
N TYR A 23 12.79 9.50 8.75
CA TYR A 23 13.67 8.36 8.49
C TYR A 23 14.31 8.36 7.08
N SER A 24 13.76 9.11 6.12
CA SER A 24 14.26 9.20 4.75
C SER A 24 14.65 10.62 4.34
N GLY A 25 14.28 11.63 5.14
CA GLY A 25 14.38 13.05 4.80
C GLY A 25 13.45 13.49 3.66
N GLN A 26 12.49 12.65 3.25
CA GLN A 26 11.65 12.96 2.08
C GLN A 26 10.41 13.76 2.46
N HIS A 27 10.10 14.75 1.62
CA HIS A 27 8.83 15.48 1.63
C HIS A 27 7.91 14.88 0.57
N LEU A 28 6.74 14.37 0.95
CA LEU A 28 5.85 13.69 0.00
C LEU A 28 4.49 14.39 -0.09
N CYS A 29 4.02 14.64 -1.32
CA CYS A 29 2.63 14.97 -1.57
C CYS A 29 1.75 13.71 -1.40
N GLY A 30 0.44 13.87 -1.27
CA GLY A 30 -0.47 12.74 -1.02
C GLY A 30 -0.35 11.58 -2.02
N LYS A 31 -0.19 11.90 -3.31
CA LYS A 31 0.00 10.89 -4.38
C LYS A 31 1.28 10.07 -4.16
N HIS A 32 2.39 10.74 -3.89
CA HIS A 32 3.68 10.06 -3.73
C HIS A 32 3.80 9.35 -2.37
N LEU A 33 3.13 9.87 -1.33
CA LEU A 33 2.99 9.16 -0.06
C LEU A 33 2.24 7.83 -0.27
N ALA A 34 1.07 7.86 -0.90
CA ALA A 34 0.29 6.66 -1.21
C ALA A 34 1.09 5.65 -2.05
N SER A 35 1.83 6.13 -3.06
CA SER A 35 2.73 5.29 -3.86
C SER A 35 3.86 4.67 -3.03
N SER A 36 4.46 5.43 -2.11
CA SER A 36 5.54 4.92 -1.22
C SER A 36 5.02 3.81 -0.32
N ILE A 37 3.82 3.98 0.25
CA ILE A 37 3.16 3.00 1.12
C ILE A 37 2.85 1.75 0.31
N ARG A 38 2.19 1.89 -0.86
CA ARG A 38 1.88 0.77 -1.74
C ARG A 38 3.13 -0.02 -2.13
N LYS A 39 4.23 0.66 -2.44
CA LYS A 39 5.52 0.03 -2.79
C LYS A 39 6.08 -0.78 -1.62
N ARG A 40 6.05 -0.22 -0.40
CA ARG A 40 6.51 -0.91 0.82
C ARG A 40 5.64 -2.12 1.15
N THR A 41 4.31 -1.94 1.18
CA THR A 41 3.36 -3.05 1.44
C THR A 41 3.50 -4.17 0.41
N SER A 42 3.64 -3.83 -0.88
CA SER A 42 3.86 -4.84 -1.93
C SER A 42 5.19 -5.57 -1.76
N LYS A 43 6.23 -4.92 -1.23
CA LYS A 43 7.53 -5.57 -0.97
C LYS A 43 7.40 -6.57 0.18
N GLU A 44 6.83 -6.14 1.30
CA GLU A 44 6.59 -7.00 2.47
C GLU A 44 5.68 -8.18 2.13
N LEU A 45 4.60 -7.94 1.38
CA LEU A 45 3.67 -9.00 0.99
C LEU A 45 4.37 -10.09 0.16
N ARG A 46 5.28 -9.73 -0.75
CA ARG A 46 6.06 -10.73 -1.53
C ARG A 46 7.01 -11.54 -0.66
N GLN A 47 7.45 -11.01 0.47
CA GLN A 47 8.35 -11.70 1.39
C GLN A 47 7.58 -12.65 2.32
N GLN A 48 6.39 -12.24 2.77
CA GLN A 48 5.63 -12.96 3.79
C GLN A 48 4.55 -13.89 3.19
N LEU A 49 3.89 -13.47 2.10
CA LEU A 49 2.86 -14.24 1.41
C LEU A 49 3.44 -14.84 0.13
N ILE A 50 4.12 -15.97 0.29
CA ILE A 50 4.76 -16.70 -0.81
C ILE A 50 3.69 -17.52 -1.52
N LEU A 51 3.26 -17.05 -2.70
CA LEU A 51 2.31 -17.77 -3.56
C LEU A 51 3.02 -18.32 -4.79
N PRO A 52 2.70 -19.55 -5.22
CA PRO A 52 3.18 -20.09 -6.50
C PRO A 52 2.63 -19.27 -7.69
N LYS A 53 3.13 -19.57 -8.90
CA LYS A 53 2.67 -18.91 -10.13
C LYS A 53 1.17 -19.14 -10.38
N ASP A 54 0.69 -20.34 -10.06
CA ASP A 54 -0.72 -20.70 -9.99
C ASP A 54 -1.01 -21.21 -8.58
N ALA A 55 -1.82 -20.46 -7.83
CA ALA A 55 -2.17 -20.74 -6.45
C ALA A 55 -3.44 -21.59 -6.30
N ARG A 56 -4.06 -22.04 -7.40
CA ARG A 56 -5.25 -22.89 -7.31
C ARG A 56 -4.98 -24.19 -6.57
N HIS A 57 -6.00 -24.64 -5.85
CA HIS A 57 -6.05 -25.99 -5.30
C HIS A 57 -6.23 -27.03 -6.42
N GLU A 58 -6.06 -28.31 -6.10
CA GLU A 58 -6.18 -29.42 -7.06
C GLU A 58 -7.57 -29.51 -7.71
N ASP A 59 -8.61 -29.05 -7.02
CA ASP A 59 -9.98 -28.96 -7.50
C ASP A 59 -10.26 -27.72 -8.39
N GLY A 60 -9.24 -26.89 -8.64
CA GLY A 60 -9.32 -25.68 -9.45
C GLY A 60 -9.81 -24.43 -8.70
N THR A 61 -10.15 -24.55 -7.42
CA THR A 61 -10.59 -23.41 -6.59
C THR A 61 -9.43 -22.46 -6.27
N PRO A 62 -9.68 -21.15 -6.14
CA PRO A 62 -8.61 -20.18 -5.85
C PRO A 62 -8.10 -20.32 -4.41
N TYR A 63 -6.85 -19.92 -4.19
CA TYR A 63 -6.29 -19.79 -2.84
C TYR A 63 -6.99 -18.66 -2.08
N ARG A 64 -7.51 -18.95 -0.88
CA ARG A 64 -8.25 -17.98 -0.06
C ARG A 64 -7.37 -17.36 1.02
N VAL A 65 -7.32 -16.03 1.06
CA VAL A 65 -6.58 -15.26 2.05
C VAL A 65 -7.55 -14.58 3.00
N LEU A 66 -7.74 -15.16 4.19
CA LEU A 66 -8.58 -14.56 5.21
C LEU A 66 -7.91 -13.34 5.85
N VAL A 67 -8.57 -12.18 5.81
CA VAL A 67 -8.11 -10.95 6.48
C VAL A 67 -8.98 -10.68 7.71
N ALA A 68 -8.39 -10.76 8.90
CA ALA A 68 -9.09 -10.43 10.14
C ALA A 68 -9.26 -8.90 10.29
N VAL A 69 -10.51 -8.43 10.29
CA VAL A 69 -10.84 -7.00 10.41
C VAL A 69 -11.42 -6.70 11.79
N SER A 70 -10.72 -5.85 12.55
CA SER A 70 -11.15 -5.40 13.88
C SER A 70 -12.08 -4.20 13.87
N GLY A 71 -12.32 -3.58 12.70
CA GLY A 71 -13.01 -2.29 12.55
C GLY A 71 -12.10 -1.08 12.77
N GLY A 72 -10.83 -1.30 13.11
CA GLY A 72 -9.84 -0.25 13.24
C GLY A 72 -9.27 0.23 11.90
N LYS A 73 -8.68 1.42 11.93
CA LYS A 73 -7.90 2.03 10.83
C LYS A 73 -6.95 1.02 10.17
N ASP A 74 -6.14 0.33 10.98
CA ASP A 74 -5.03 -0.46 10.46
C ASP A 74 -5.51 -1.71 9.72
N SER A 75 -6.49 -2.42 10.30
CA SER A 75 -7.07 -3.62 9.69
C SER A 75 -7.92 -3.29 8.46
N ALA A 76 -8.63 -2.16 8.46
CA ALA A 76 -9.37 -1.68 7.29
C ALA A 76 -8.43 -1.29 6.14
N VAL A 77 -7.36 -0.55 6.44
CA VAL A 77 -6.36 -0.15 5.45
C VAL A 77 -5.59 -1.37 4.92
N LEU A 78 -5.27 -2.35 5.77
CA LEU A 78 -4.66 -3.61 5.34
C LEU A 78 -5.55 -4.36 4.33
N LEU A 79 -6.84 -4.54 4.63
CA LEU A 79 -7.78 -5.18 3.71
C LEU A 79 -7.81 -4.45 2.36
N SER A 80 -7.93 -3.12 2.37
CA SER A 80 -7.94 -2.31 1.15
C SER A 80 -6.64 -2.49 0.34
N MET A 81 -5.47 -2.47 0.99
CA MET A 81 -4.20 -2.66 0.27
C MET A 81 -4.04 -4.09 -0.26
N MET A 82 -4.45 -5.10 0.50
CA MET A 82 -4.42 -6.49 0.05
C MET A 82 -5.32 -6.68 -1.17
N TYR A 83 -6.52 -6.11 -1.14
CA TYR A 83 -7.44 -6.11 -2.27
C TYR A 83 -6.82 -5.43 -3.50
N ASP A 84 -6.28 -4.22 -3.37
CA ASP A 84 -5.67 -3.50 -4.49
C ASP A 84 -4.45 -4.21 -5.12
N ILE A 85 -3.74 -5.04 -4.33
CA ILE A 85 -2.55 -5.75 -4.77
C ILE A 85 -2.92 -7.13 -5.36
N LEU A 86 -3.80 -7.89 -4.70
CA LEU A 86 -4.07 -9.29 -5.02
C LEU A 86 -5.30 -9.50 -5.90
N SER A 87 -6.29 -8.60 -5.92
CA SER A 87 -7.54 -8.76 -6.71
C SER A 87 -7.33 -8.96 -8.21
N ARG A 88 -6.14 -8.60 -8.73
CA ARG A 88 -5.77 -8.82 -10.14
C ARG A 88 -5.42 -10.27 -10.47
N ARG A 89 -5.20 -11.11 -9.44
CA ARG A 89 -4.89 -12.53 -9.58
C ARG A 89 -6.19 -13.33 -9.60
N ARG A 90 -6.41 -14.09 -10.67
CA ARG A 90 -7.63 -14.93 -10.83
C ARG A 90 -7.60 -16.22 -10.01
N ASP A 91 -6.42 -16.56 -9.49
CA ASP A 91 -6.12 -17.75 -8.71
C ASP A 91 -6.07 -17.48 -7.20
N VAL A 92 -6.38 -16.25 -6.77
CA VAL A 92 -6.41 -15.82 -5.37
C VAL A 92 -7.72 -15.09 -5.08
N GLU A 93 -8.31 -15.39 -3.93
CA GLU A 93 -9.53 -14.76 -3.40
C GLU A 93 -9.23 -14.22 -1.98
N LEU A 94 -9.82 -13.08 -1.62
CA LEU A 94 -9.72 -12.46 -0.31
C LEU A 94 -11.03 -12.63 0.45
#